data_AF-A0A521CY43-F1
#
_entry.id   AF-A0A521CY43-F1
#
_cell.length_a   1.000
_cell.length_b   1.000
_cell.length_c   1.000
_cell.angle_alpha   90.00
_cell.angle_beta   90.00
_cell.angle_gamma   90.00
#
_symmetry.space_group_name_H-M   'P 1'
#
loop_
_entity.id
_entity.type
_entity.pdbx_description
1 polymer ?
#
loop_
_entity_poly.entity_id
_entity_poly.type
_entity_poly.pdbx_seq_one_letter_code
_entity_poly.pdbx_strand_id
1 'polypeptide(L)'
;MRQFVVVGHDVPTDPDAISLSDIPGAGRLDLLCRCVSTGVFLSHGIREDARVHLVCADELTVTFDAGTLRHLHPDERNVAARVRDALAAREDAIGHMPADVSPGVELRRMGLSATLDRLAAEGTLVQLHEEGAPLVDASPPENPTFVLSDHHDFTETESSLLAEACDRRLRVGPERLHADHTVSVVHNWLDTDGYTSY
;
A
#
# COMPACT_ATOMS: atom_id res chain seq x y z
N MET A 1 11.89 8.92 -1.85
CA MET A 1 11.10 7.76 -1.41
C MET A 1 9.66 7.86 -1.88
N ARG A 2 9.14 6.88 -2.61
CA ARG A 2 7.70 6.80 -2.94
C ARG A 2 7.02 5.73 -2.09
N GLN A 3 5.85 6.02 -1.55
CA GLN A 3 5.14 5.14 -0.65
C GLN A 3 3.71 4.92 -1.13
N PHE A 4 3.14 3.75 -0.85
CA PHE A 4 1.75 3.41 -1.15
C PHE A 4 1.10 2.86 0.10
N VAL A 5 -0.08 3.36 0.47
CA VAL A 5 -0.92 2.86 1.56
C VAL A 5 -2.17 2.29 0.91
N VAL A 6 -2.33 0.97 0.98
CA VAL A 6 -3.49 0.24 0.44
C VAL A 6 -4.37 -0.19 1.61
N VAL A 7 -5.61 0.27 1.62
CA VAL A 7 -6.59 -0.07 2.67
C VAL A 7 -7.33 -1.35 2.29
N GLY A 8 -7.06 -2.44 3.01
CA GLY A 8 -7.73 -3.73 2.86
C GLY A 8 -8.79 -3.91 3.94
N HIS A 9 -10.06 -3.74 3.58
CA HIS A 9 -11.18 -3.73 4.51
C HIS A 9 -11.53 -5.13 5.02
N ASP A 10 -11.55 -6.10 4.10
CA ASP A 10 -12.03 -7.46 4.39
C ASP A 10 -10.90 -8.45 4.76
N VAL A 11 -9.65 -8.01 4.68
CA VAL A 11 -8.49 -8.87 4.91
C VAL A 11 -8.43 -9.26 6.40
N PRO A 12 -8.49 -10.56 6.73
CA PRO A 12 -8.53 -10.99 8.11
C PRO A 12 -7.21 -10.69 8.83
N THR A 13 -7.29 -10.34 10.11
CA THR A 13 -6.13 -10.13 10.99
C THR A 13 -5.70 -11.41 11.72
N ASP A 14 -6.47 -12.49 11.59
CA ASP A 14 -6.11 -13.83 12.04
C ASP A 14 -5.34 -14.56 10.93
N PRO A 15 -4.06 -14.92 11.12
CA PRO A 15 -3.27 -15.64 10.12
C PRO A 15 -3.87 -17.01 9.74
N ASP A 16 -4.60 -17.68 10.64
CA ASP A 16 -5.19 -18.99 10.37
C ASP A 16 -6.41 -18.90 9.43
N ALA A 17 -7.00 -17.71 9.28
CA ALA A 17 -8.05 -17.45 8.30
C ALA A 17 -7.51 -17.28 6.86
N ILE A 18 -6.18 -17.17 6.67
CA ILE A 18 -5.56 -16.98 5.36
C ILE A 18 -5.19 -18.32 4.74
N SER A 19 -6.03 -18.78 3.81
CA SER A 19 -5.76 -19.95 2.99
C SER A 19 -4.92 -19.59 1.76
N LEU A 20 -3.68 -20.10 1.66
CA LEU A 20 -2.83 -19.88 0.48
C LEU A 20 -3.33 -20.61 -0.79
N SER A 21 -4.31 -21.51 -0.67
CA SER A 21 -5.00 -22.09 -1.82
C SER A 21 -6.23 -21.29 -2.26
N ASP A 22 -6.68 -20.32 -1.46
CA ASP A 22 -7.81 -19.44 -1.73
C ASP A 22 -7.51 -18.01 -1.25
N ILE A 23 -6.48 -17.40 -1.85
CA ILE A 23 -6.04 -16.04 -1.50
C ILE A 23 -7.16 -15.01 -1.72
N PRO A 24 -7.98 -15.07 -2.79
CA PRO A 24 -9.10 -14.15 -2.94
C PRO A 24 -10.17 -14.31 -1.84
N GLY A 25 -10.39 -15.53 -1.34
CA GLY A 25 -11.31 -15.82 -0.24
C GLY A 25 -10.90 -15.19 1.09
N ALA A 26 -9.63 -14.83 1.26
CA ALA A 26 -9.13 -14.10 2.43
C ALA A 26 -9.30 -12.59 2.29
N GLY A 27 -10.52 -12.13 1.97
CA GLY A 27 -10.85 -10.71 1.89
C GLY A 27 -10.15 -9.98 0.74
N ARG A 28 -10.04 -10.63 -0.42
CA ARG A 28 -9.32 -10.10 -1.61
C ARG A 28 -7.85 -9.78 -1.35
N LEU A 29 -7.20 -10.55 -0.48
CA LEU A 29 -5.76 -10.48 -0.25
C LEU A 29 -4.95 -10.62 -1.57
N ASP A 30 -5.51 -11.26 -2.60
CA ASP A 30 -4.92 -11.36 -3.94
C ASP A 30 -4.63 -9.97 -4.53
N LEU A 31 -5.55 -9.02 -4.35
CA LEU A 31 -5.41 -7.64 -4.81
C LEU A 31 -4.28 -6.91 -4.08
N LEU A 32 -4.23 -7.03 -2.75
CA LEU A 32 -3.16 -6.43 -1.94
C LEU A 32 -1.79 -7.04 -2.30
N CYS A 33 -1.75 -8.35 -2.57
CA CYS A 33 -0.53 -9.02 -3.02
C CYS A 33 -0.04 -8.46 -4.35
N ARG A 34 -0.94 -8.23 -5.31
CA ARG A 34 -0.60 -7.54 -6.57
C ARG A 34 -0.16 -6.10 -6.34
N CYS A 35 -0.76 -5.38 -5.40
CA CYS A 35 -0.33 -4.02 -5.06
C CYS A 35 1.11 -4.00 -4.51
N VAL A 36 1.46 -4.92 -3.61
CA VAL A 36 2.84 -5.09 -3.13
C VAL A 36 3.77 -5.44 -4.28
N SER A 37 3.40 -6.45 -5.08
CA SER A 37 4.23 -6.92 -6.19
C SER A 37 4.54 -5.79 -7.19
N THR A 38 3.51 -5.10 -7.66
CA THR A 38 3.63 -3.93 -8.52
C THR A 38 4.35 -2.77 -7.85
N GLY A 39 4.14 -2.60 -6.55
CA GLY A 39 4.75 -1.54 -5.75
C GLY A 39 6.27 -1.66 -5.67
N VAL A 40 6.80 -2.87 -5.58
CA VAL A 40 8.23 -3.11 -5.29
C VAL A 40 9.03 -3.68 -6.45
N PHE A 41 8.47 -4.51 -7.35
CA PHE A 41 9.26 -5.20 -8.37
C PHE A 41 9.46 -4.39 -9.66
N LEU A 42 10.61 -4.64 -10.28
CA LEU A 42 10.94 -4.36 -11.67
C LEU A 42 11.21 -5.69 -12.39
N SER A 43 11.37 -5.66 -13.71
CA SER A 43 11.64 -6.89 -14.49
C SER A 43 12.88 -7.66 -14.03
N HIS A 44 13.94 -6.96 -13.63
CA HIS A 44 15.23 -7.55 -13.23
C HIS A 44 15.69 -7.06 -11.84
N GLY A 45 14.76 -6.64 -10.98
CA GLY A 45 15.14 -6.12 -9.68
C GLY A 45 13.97 -5.66 -8.84
N ILE A 46 14.29 -4.89 -7.82
CA ILE A 46 13.34 -4.26 -6.89
C ILE A 46 13.63 -2.75 -6.94
N ARG A 47 12.58 -1.93 -6.85
CA ARG A 47 12.70 -0.48 -6.73
C ARG A 47 13.37 -0.15 -5.39
N GLU A 48 14.55 0.46 -5.39
CA GLU A 48 15.34 0.67 -4.16
C GLU A 48 14.74 1.72 -3.19
N ASP A 49 13.86 2.59 -3.70
CA ASP A 49 13.30 3.73 -2.98
C ASP A 49 11.76 3.70 -3.00
N ALA A 50 11.19 2.55 -2.61
CA ALA A 50 9.75 2.33 -2.54
C ALA A 50 9.30 1.62 -1.25
N ARG A 51 8.14 2.01 -0.72
CA ARG A 51 7.45 1.30 0.37
C ARG A 51 5.99 1.02 0.04
N VAL A 52 5.48 -0.12 0.50
CA VAL A 52 4.06 -0.45 0.44
C VAL A 52 3.56 -0.79 1.83
N HIS A 53 2.53 -0.11 2.28
CA HIS A 53 1.84 -0.32 3.54
C HIS A 53 0.47 -0.91 3.24
N LEU A 54 0.17 -2.05 3.85
CA LEU A 54 -1.14 -2.68 3.80
C LEU A 54 -1.82 -2.44 5.14
N VAL A 55 -2.88 -1.64 5.15
CA VAL A 55 -3.74 -1.46 6.34
C VAL A 55 -4.79 -2.57 6.30
N CYS A 56 -4.73 -3.53 7.22
CA CYS A 56 -5.63 -4.68 7.28
C CYS A 56 -6.68 -4.46 8.37
N ALA A 57 -7.95 -4.44 7.96
CA ALA A 57 -9.13 -4.28 8.82
C ALA A 57 -9.07 -3.06 9.76
N ASP A 58 -8.36 -2.00 9.35
CA ASP A 58 -8.10 -0.79 10.16
C ASP A 58 -7.46 -1.07 11.56
N GLU A 59 -6.83 -2.22 11.74
CA GLU A 59 -6.23 -2.65 13.01
C GLU A 59 -4.71 -2.79 12.93
N LEU A 60 -4.23 -3.33 11.81
CA LEU A 60 -2.85 -3.72 11.61
C LEU A 60 -2.31 -3.10 10.33
N THR A 61 -1.03 -2.73 10.34
CA THR A 61 -0.35 -2.23 9.15
C THR A 61 0.90 -3.07 8.88
N VAL A 62 0.91 -3.79 7.76
CA VAL A 62 2.09 -4.53 7.26
C VAL A 62 2.84 -3.63 6.29
N THR A 63 4.12 -3.37 6.55
CA THR A 63 4.96 -2.54 5.68
C THR A 63 6.00 -3.39 4.99
N PHE A 64 6.12 -3.20 3.67
CA PHE A 64 7.13 -3.76 2.80
C PHE A 64 8.10 -2.63 2.39
N ASP A 65 9.34 -2.67 2.87
CA ASP A 65 10.40 -1.72 2.52
C ASP A 65 11.32 -2.33 1.45
N ALA A 66 11.20 -1.81 0.23
CA ALA A 66 11.88 -2.35 -0.93
C ALA A 66 13.41 -2.19 -0.88
N GLY A 67 13.94 -1.21 -0.15
CA GLY A 67 15.38 -1.04 0.05
C GLY A 67 16.02 -2.15 0.90
N THR A 68 15.23 -2.81 1.75
CA THR A 68 15.71 -3.86 2.67
C THR A 68 15.07 -5.23 2.44
N LEU A 69 14.09 -5.33 1.54
CA LEU A 69 13.40 -6.59 1.21
C LEU A 69 14.36 -7.70 0.78
N ARG A 70 14.16 -8.91 1.33
CA ARG A 70 14.86 -10.14 0.92
C ARG A 70 13.89 -11.31 0.75
N HIS A 71 14.23 -12.20 -0.18
CA HIS A 71 13.52 -13.45 -0.45
C HIS A 71 12.00 -13.29 -0.71
N LEU A 72 11.59 -12.14 -1.24
CA LEU A 72 10.23 -11.92 -1.75
C LEU A 72 10.22 -12.18 -3.25
N HIS A 73 9.16 -12.81 -3.75
CA HIS A 73 8.92 -13.07 -5.16
C HIS A 73 7.64 -12.39 -5.63
N PRO A 74 7.54 -12.01 -6.93
CA PRO A 74 6.41 -11.24 -7.45
C PRO A 74 5.09 -12.01 -7.53
N ASP A 75 5.09 -13.33 -7.28
CA ASP A 75 3.88 -14.14 -7.31
C ASP A 75 3.00 -13.91 -6.07
N GLU A 76 1.68 -13.91 -6.27
CA GLU A 76 0.70 -13.61 -5.23
C GLU A 76 0.83 -14.55 -4.02
N ARG A 77 1.18 -15.82 -4.24
CA ARG A 77 1.29 -16.81 -3.17
C ARG A 77 2.46 -16.53 -2.23
N ASN A 78 3.61 -16.14 -2.77
CA ASN A 78 4.76 -15.76 -1.97
C ASN A 78 4.48 -14.51 -1.14
N VAL A 79 3.85 -13.49 -1.74
CA VAL A 79 3.46 -12.27 -1.03
C VAL A 79 2.40 -12.57 0.03
N ALA A 80 1.37 -13.36 -0.28
CA ALA A 80 0.34 -13.75 0.69
C ALA A 80 0.91 -14.53 1.86
N ALA A 81 1.86 -15.45 1.62
CA ALA A 81 2.58 -16.15 2.68
C ALA A 81 3.30 -15.15 3.59
N ARG A 82 3.95 -14.13 3.01
CA ARG A 82 4.66 -13.11 3.78
C ARG A 82 3.71 -12.21 4.59
N VAL A 83 2.55 -11.85 4.06
CA VAL A 83 1.51 -11.13 4.80
C VAL A 83 1.01 -11.96 5.97
N ARG A 84 0.71 -13.25 5.75
CA ARG A 84 0.28 -14.17 6.80
C ARG A 84 1.33 -14.32 7.91
N ASP A 85 2.60 -14.47 7.54
CA ASP A 85 3.71 -14.56 8.51
C ASP A 85 3.84 -13.25 9.31
N ALA A 86 3.61 -12.09 8.67
CA ALA A 86 3.58 -10.81 9.36
C ALA A 86 2.44 -10.73 10.39
N LEU A 87 1.21 -11.13 10.01
CA LEU A 87 0.06 -11.17 10.92
C LEU A 87 0.26 -12.13 12.10
N ALA A 88 0.99 -13.23 11.90
CA ALA A 88 1.34 -14.15 12.98
C ALA A 88 2.29 -13.54 14.02
N ALA A 89 3.10 -12.53 13.64
CA ALA A 89 3.98 -11.79 14.54
C ALA A 89 3.26 -10.66 15.31
N ARG A 90 1.93 -10.55 15.26
CA ARG A 90 1.17 -9.47 15.91
C ARG A 90 1.37 -9.33 17.40
N GLU A 91 1.67 -10.42 18.09
CA GLU A 91 1.92 -10.41 19.54
C GLU A 91 3.27 -9.78 19.90
N ASP A 92 4.22 -9.79 18.95
CA ASP A 92 5.54 -9.17 19.12
C ASP A 92 5.49 -7.65 18.88
N ALA A 93 4.41 -7.13 18.27
CA ALA A 93 4.19 -5.70 18.07
C ALA A 93 3.56 -5.08 19.32
N ILE A 94 4.32 -4.19 19.99
CA ILE A 94 3.89 -3.56 21.25
C ILE A 94 3.43 -2.12 20.98
N GLY A 95 2.11 -1.91 21.00
CA GLY A 95 1.52 -0.62 20.67
C GLY A 95 1.92 -0.18 19.25
N HIS A 96 2.58 0.97 19.14
CA HIS A 96 3.03 1.53 17.86
C HIS A 96 4.45 1.08 17.45
N MET A 97 5.13 0.29 18.28
CA MET A 97 6.43 -0.29 17.94
C MET A 97 6.25 -1.46 16.97
N PRO A 98 7.02 -1.52 15.86
CA PRO A 98 6.91 -2.60 14.90
C PRO A 98 7.44 -3.92 15.46
N ALA A 99 6.85 -5.02 15.02
CA ALA A 99 7.48 -6.33 15.02
C ALA A 99 8.29 -6.51 13.73
N ASP A 100 9.56 -6.88 13.86
CA ASP A 100 10.42 -7.24 12.73
C ASP A 100 10.10 -8.68 12.29
N VAL A 101 9.39 -8.82 11.17
CA VAL A 101 8.92 -10.13 10.67
C VAL A 101 10.02 -10.81 9.86
N SER A 102 10.61 -10.05 8.93
CA SER A 102 11.69 -10.50 8.05
C SER A 102 12.37 -9.28 7.42
N PRO A 103 13.52 -9.41 6.74
CA PRO A 103 14.16 -8.26 6.11
C PRO A 103 13.23 -7.52 5.16
N GLY A 104 12.99 -6.23 5.47
CA GLY A 104 12.08 -5.34 4.74
C GLY A 104 10.59 -5.64 4.93
N VAL A 105 10.20 -6.41 5.94
CA VAL A 105 8.80 -6.63 6.30
C VAL A 105 8.62 -6.43 7.80
N GLU A 106 7.75 -5.50 8.16
CA GLU A 106 7.43 -5.16 9.54
C GLU A 106 5.92 -5.07 9.73
N LEU A 107 5.45 -5.37 10.94
CA LEU A 107 4.05 -5.24 11.32
C LEU A 107 3.90 -4.22 12.44
N ARG A 108 2.95 -3.29 12.33
CA ARG A 108 2.52 -2.41 13.43
C ARG A 108 1.05 -2.65 13.77
N ARG A 109 0.71 -2.44 15.04
CA ARG A 109 -0.69 -2.41 15.50
C ARG A 109 -1.26 -1.00 15.35
N MET A 110 -1.51 -0.63 14.10
CA MET A 110 -2.00 0.68 13.68
C MET A 110 -3.00 0.50 12.55
N GLY A 111 -4.12 1.23 12.65
CA GLY A 111 -5.03 1.47 11.53
C GLY A 111 -4.56 2.59 10.60
N LEU A 112 -5.46 3.06 9.74
CA LEU A 112 -5.21 4.06 8.72
C LEU A 112 -4.79 5.39 9.33
N SER A 113 -5.55 5.94 10.29
CA SER A 113 -5.25 7.26 10.90
C SER A 113 -3.84 7.33 11.48
N ALA A 114 -3.48 6.38 12.35
CA ALA A 114 -2.14 6.35 12.95
C ALA A 114 -1.03 6.11 11.91
N THR A 115 -1.33 5.38 10.83
CA THR A 115 -0.40 5.16 9.72
C THR A 115 -0.17 6.45 8.93
N LEU A 116 -1.22 7.20 8.62
CA LEU A 116 -1.13 8.49 7.91
C LEU A 116 -0.41 9.53 8.76
N ASP A 117 -0.71 9.64 10.06
CA ASP A 117 -0.02 10.57 10.97
C ASP A 117 1.49 10.35 10.99
N ARG A 118 1.92 9.08 11.02
CA ARG A 118 3.34 8.72 10.95
C ARG A 118 3.95 9.12 9.61
N LEU A 119 3.26 8.81 8.50
CA LEU A 119 3.77 9.03 7.15
C LEU A 119 3.75 10.51 6.73
N ALA A 120 2.88 11.33 7.32
CA ALA A 120 2.85 12.77 7.10
C ALA A 120 4.16 13.46 7.48
N ALA A 121 4.93 12.90 8.42
CA ALA A 121 6.26 13.40 8.78
C ALA A 121 7.34 13.06 7.73
N GLU A 122 7.07 12.14 6.81
CA GLU A 122 8.02 11.63 5.80
C GLU A 122 7.83 12.26 4.41
N GLY A 123 6.68 12.88 4.14
CA GLY A 123 6.42 13.56 2.87
C GLY A 123 4.95 13.88 2.60
N THR A 124 4.62 14.18 1.34
CA THR A 124 3.28 14.61 0.91
C THR A 124 2.31 13.45 0.85
N LEU A 125 1.14 13.59 1.48
CA LEU A 125 0.06 12.60 1.42
C LEU A 125 -0.86 12.91 0.22
N VAL A 126 -1.08 11.91 -0.63
CA VAL A 126 -1.89 12.03 -1.84
C VAL A 126 -2.95 10.95 -1.88
N GLN A 127 -4.22 11.32 -1.83
CA GLN A 127 -5.32 10.38 -2.05
C GLN A 127 -5.45 10.08 -3.56
N LEU A 128 -5.52 8.81 -3.94
CA LEU A 128 -5.87 8.38 -5.28
C LEU A 128 -7.36 8.02 -5.33
N HIS A 129 -8.13 8.73 -6.15
CA HIS A 129 -9.57 8.58 -6.26
C HIS A 129 -10.09 9.12 -7.59
N GLU A 130 -11.11 8.51 -8.18
CA GLU A 130 -11.66 8.91 -9.49
C GLU A 130 -12.22 10.33 -9.57
N GLU A 131 -12.64 10.94 -8.44
CA GLU A 131 -13.09 12.34 -8.42
C GLU A 131 -11.93 13.33 -8.14
N GLY A 132 -10.70 12.84 -8.07
CA GLY A 132 -9.50 13.69 -7.94
C GLY A 132 -9.18 14.48 -9.20
N ALA A 133 -8.26 15.44 -9.09
CA ALA A 133 -7.72 16.13 -10.25
C ALA A 133 -6.93 15.16 -11.15
N PRO A 134 -6.92 15.33 -12.49
CA PRO A 134 -6.11 14.50 -13.37
C PRO A 134 -4.64 14.51 -12.95
N LEU A 135 -4.06 13.32 -12.82
CA LEU A 135 -2.64 13.15 -12.49
C LEU A 135 -1.72 13.88 -13.51
N VAL A 136 -2.14 13.95 -14.78
CA VAL A 136 -1.41 14.65 -15.86
C VAL A 136 -1.33 16.18 -15.68
N ASP A 137 -2.25 16.76 -14.89
CA ASP A 137 -2.28 18.20 -14.64
C ASP A 137 -1.50 18.59 -13.37
N ALA A 138 -0.99 17.58 -12.64
CA ALA A 138 -0.25 17.76 -11.40
C ALA A 138 1.25 17.55 -11.63
N SER A 139 2.07 18.27 -10.85
CA SER A 139 3.50 17.95 -10.74
C SER A 139 3.72 16.87 -9.67
N PRO A 140 4.58 15.86 -9.94
CA PRO A 140 5.04 14.91 -8.93
C PRO A 140 5.53 15.63 -7.66
N PRO A 141 4.97 15.33 -6.48
CA PRO A 141 5.48 15.89 -5.23
C PRO A 141 6.78 15.19 -4.82
N GLU A 142 7.54 15.82 -3.94
CA GLU A 142 8.69 15.18 -3.30
C GLU A 142 8.23 14.20 -2.22
N ASN A 143 8.88 13.04 -2.16
CA ASN A 143 8.59 11.97 -1.20
C ASN A 143 7.08 11.62 -1.03
N PRO A 144 6.36 11.30 -2.12
CA PRO A 144 4.92 11.05 -2.03
C PRO A 144 4.57 9.79 -1.25
N THR A 145 3.46 9.87 -0.51
CA THR A 145 2.70 8.72 -0.03
C THR A 145 1.33 8.72 -0.67
N PHE A 146 1.05 7.75 -1.53
CA PHE A 146 -0.24 7.59 -2.18
C PHE A 146 -1.15 6.68 -1.37
N VAL A 147 -2.37 7.12 -1.11
CA VAL A 147 -3.38 6.35 -0.37
C VAL A 147 -4.47 5.91 -1.32
N LEU A 148 -4.78 4.62 -1.34
CA LEU A 148 -5.81 4.02 -2.19
C LEU A 148 -6.56 2.90 -1.46
N SER A 149 -7.80 2.70 -1.86
CA SER A 149 -8.67 1.64 -1.35
C SER A 149 -8.44 0.31 -2.07
N ASP A 150 -9.00 -0.77 -1.54
CA ASP A 150 -9.08 -2.09 -2.17
C ASP A 150 -10.22 -2.17 -3.21
N HIS A 151 -11.05 -3.22 -3.17
CA HIS A 151 -12.25 -3.37 -4.00
C HIS A 151 -13.47 -2.65 -3.45
N HIS A 152 -13.42 -2.10 -2.24
CA HIS A 152 -14.46 -1.26 -1.68
C HIS A 152 -14.17 0.23 -1.89
N ASP A 153 -15.22 1.04 -1.84
CA ASP A 153 -15.06 2.48 -1.66
C ASP A 153 -14.59 2.76 -0.23
N PHE A 154 -13.87 3.87 -0.03
CA PHE A 154 -13.57 4.35 1.32
C PHE A 154 -14.88 4.57 2.09
N THR A 155 -14.90 4.18 3.36
CA THR A 155 -16.01 4.49 4.26
C THR A 155 -16.13 6.01 4.47
N GLU A 156 -17.26 6.45 5.04
CA GLU A 156 -17.44 7.87 5.38
C GLU A 156 -16.37 8.36 6.36
N THR A 157 -16.01 7.54 7.35
CA THR A 157 -14.98 7.86 8.34
C THR A 157 -13.60 8.00 7.70
N GLU A 158 -13.22 7.08 6.81
CA GLU A 158 -11.95 7.16 6.10
C GLU A 158 -11.94 8.33 5.11
N SER A 159 -13.06 8.61 4.45
CA SER A 159 -13.18 9.75 3.54
C SER A 159 -13.00 11.08 4.28
N SER A 160 -13.58 11.24 5.46
CA SER A 160 -13.36 12.42 6.32
C SER A 160 -11.91 12.53 6.77
N LEU A 161 -11.32 11.42 7.22
CA LEU A 161 -9.90 11.37 7.62
C LEU A 161 -8.97 11.77 6.46
N LEU A 162 -9.19 11.22 5.26
CA LEU A 162 -8.37 11.52 4.08
C LEU A 162 -8.54 12.97 3.61
N ALA A 163 -9.75 13.54 3.74
CA ALA A 163 -9.98 14.95 3.42
C ALA A 163 -9.22 15.90 4.37
N GLU A 164 -8.99 15.49 5.62
CA GLU A 164 -8.20 16.24 6.60
C GLU A 164 -6.70 16.02 6.44
N ALA A 165 -6.28 14.77 6.18
CA ALA A 165 -4.87 14.38 6.19
C ALA A 165 -4.16 14.58 4.84
N CYS A 166 -4.83 14.38 3.71
CA CYS A 166 -4.18 14.43 2.39
C CYS A 166 -4.06 15.85 1.85
N ASP A 167 -2.88 16.19 1.32
CA ASP A 167 -2.61 17.46 0.68
C ASP A 167 -3.32 17.60 -0.68
N ARG A 168 -3.54 16.46 -1.35
CA ARG A 168 -4.08 16.39 -2.72
C ARG A 168 -4.92 15.14 -2.93
N ARG A 169 -5.92 15.25 -3.82
CA ARG A 169 -6.69 14.12 -4.36
C ARG A 169 -6.49 14.05 -5.88
N LEU A 170 -5.93 12.96 -6.38
CA LEU A 170 -5.59 12.77 -7.80
C LEU A 170 -6.28 11.55 -8.40
N ARG A 171 -6.56 11.58 -9.70
CA ARG A 171 -7.07 10.43 -10.48
C ARG A 171 -6.09 10.04 -11.57
N VAL A 172 -5.91 8.73 -11.76
CA VAL A 172 -4.95 8.17 -12.74
C VAL A 172 -5.52 8.02 -14.15
N GLY A 173 -6.83 8.20 -14.33
CA GLY A 173 -7.49 8.05 -15.61
C GLY A 173 -9.00 8.30 -15.52
N PRO A 174 -9.72 8.16 -16.66
CA PRO A 174 -11.17 8.28 -16.69
C PRO A 174 -11.90 7.03 -16.17
N GLU A 175 -11.24 5.87 -16.23
CA GLU A 175 -11.79 4.59 -15.78
C GLU A 175 -11.37 4.28 -14.34
N ARG A 176 -12.26 3.59 -13.60
CA ARG A 176 -11.93 3.03 -12.29
C ARG A 176 -11.05 1.81 -12.47
N LEU A 177 -9.78 1.92 -12.08
CA LEU A 177 -8.81 0.84 -12.20
C LEU A 177 -8.73 0.04 -10.91
N HIS A 178 -8.30 -1.23 -11.01
CA HIS A 178 -7.86 -1.97 -9.83
C HIS A 178 -6.67 -1.27 -9.17
N ALA A 179 -6.58 -1.41 -7.84
CA ALA A 179 -5.56 -0.76 -7.03
C ALA A 179 -4.13 -1.02 -7.54
N ASP A 180 -3.81 -2.24 -7.96
CA ASP A 180 -2.49 -2.58 -8.48
C ASP A 180 -2.19 -1.92 -9.83
N HIS A 181 -3.18 -1.78 -10.72
CA HIS A 181 -3.02 -1.00 -11.95
C HIS A 181 -2.78 0.49 -11.66
N THR A 182 -3.49 1.03 -10.67
CA THR A 182 -3.30 2.40 -10.19
C THR A 182 -1.85 2.60 -9.70
N VAL A 183 -1.29 1.67 -8.92
CA VAL A 183 0.13 1.70 -8.51
C VAL A 183 1.06 1.69 -9.73
N SER A 184 0.78 0.87 -10.75
CA SER A 184 1.58 0.85 -11.99
C SER A 184 1.60 2.19 -12.72
N VAL A 185 0.43 2.83 -12.87
CA VAL A 185 0.31 4.12 -13.56
C VAL A 185 1.03 5.22 -12.78
N VAL A 186 0.87 5.26 -11.46
CA VAL A 186 1.57 6.23 -10.60
C VAL A 186 3.07 6.03 -10.68
N HIS A 187 3.55 4.79 -10.66
CA HIS A 187 4.98 4.51 -10.84
C HIS A 187 5.51 5.05 -12.16
N ASN A 188 4.81 4.80 -13.27
CA ASN A 188 5.20 5.34 -14.57
C ASN A 188 5.24 6.88 -14.55
N TRP A 189 4.20 7.52 -14.01
CA TRP A 189 4.14 8.98 -13.88
C TRP A 189 5.31 9.56 -13.07
N LEU A 190 5.71 8.91 -11.98
CA LEU A 190 6.90 9.31 -11.21
C LEU A 190 8.20 9.04 -11.97
N ASP A 191 8.32 7.86 -12.60
CA ASP A 191 9.52 7.45 -13.34
C ASP A 191 9.78 8.37 -14.55
N THR A 192 8.74 9.02 -15.08
CA THR A 192 8.78 9.92 -16.24
C THR A 192 8.72 11.41 -15.87
N ASP A 193 8.85 11.77 -14.59
CA ASP A 193 8.72 13.14 -14.07
C ASP A 193 7.47 13.85 -14.60
N GLY A 194 6.31 13.23 -14.39
CA GLY A 194 5.05 13.79 -14.86
C GLY A 194 4.80 13.60 -16.35
N TYR A 195 5.28 12.50 -16.94
CA TYR A 195 5.24 12.23 -18.39
C TYR A 195 6.05 13.21 -19.24
N THR A 196 7.05 13.86 -18.65
CA THR A 196 7.93 14.81 -19.35
C THR A 196 9.21 14.16 -19.89
N SER A 197 9.54 12.94 -19.44
CA SER A 197 10.74 12.17 -19.82
C SER A 197 10.38 10.75 -20.26
N TYR A 198 10.88 10.29 -21.41
CA TYR A 198 10.67 8.95 -21.98
C TYR A 198 11.91 8.42 -22.70
#